data_AF-A0A3D5FC37-F1
#
_entry.id   AF-A0A3D5FC37-F1
#
_cell.length_a   1.000
_cell.length_b   1.000
_cell.length_c   1.000
_cell.angle_alpha   90.00
_cell.angle_beta   90.00
_cell.angle_gamma   90.00
#
_symmetry.space_group_name_H-M   'P 1'
#
loop_
_entity.id
_entity.type
_entity.pdbx_description
1 polymer ?
#
loop_
_entity_poly.entity_id
_entity_poly.type
_entity_poly.pdbx_seq_one_letter_code
_entity_poly.pdbx_strand_id
1 'polypeptide(L)'
;FFCHVFHQDYVLKKGVDAKEVKAEMLRILDSRGAKYPAEHNVGHLYKAEEGLAAFYQRIDPTNTFNPGVGKLEKHKRNCSCC
;
A
#
# COMPACT_ATOMS: atom_id res chain seq x y z
N PHE A 1 7.44 24.11 -4.22
CA PHE A 1 8.92 23.98 -4.24
C PHE A 1 9.35 23.73 -2.80
N PHE A 2 9.84 22.59 -2.32
CA PHE A 2 10.28 21.29 -2.85
C PHE A 2 9.19 20.21 -2.69
N CYS A 3 9.18 19.20 -3.55
CA CYS A 3 8.21 18.09 -3.45
C CYS A 3 8.55 17.10 -2.31
N HIS A 4 9.79 17.10 -1.81
CA HIS A 4 10.27 16.19 -0.75
C HIS A 4 9.92 14.70 -0.97
N VAL A 5 9.96 14.26 -2.24
CA VAL A 5 9.77 12.87 -2.64
C VAL A 5 11.14 12.23 -2.84
N PHE A 6 11.39 11.08 -2.22
CA PHE A 6 12.66 10.37 -2.29
C PHE A 6 12.44 8.88 -2.55
N HIS A 7 13.19 8.34 -3.50
CA HIS A 7 13.32 6.90 -3.73
C HIS A 7 14.45 6.36 -2.88
N GLN A 8 14.16 5.33 -2.07
CA GLN A 8 15.14 4.70 -1.19
C GLN A 8 15.13 3.20 -1.42
N ASP A 9 16.10 2.73 -2.18
CA ASP A 9 16.26 1.32 -2.53
C ASP A 9 17.36 0.69 -1.69
N TYR A 10 17.06 -0.42 -1.04
CA TYR A 10 17.94 -1.08 -0.08
C TYR A 10 18.32 -2.48 -0.56
N VAL A 11 19.62 -2.78 -0.57
CA VAL A 11 20.13 -4.15 -0.80
C VAL A 11 20.38 -4.81 0.56
N LEU A 12 19.67 -5.90 0.84
CA LEU A 12 19.80 -6.63 2.10
C LEU A 12 20.82 -7.78 1.98
N LYS A 13 21.51 -8.06 3.09
CA LYS A 13 22.38 -9.24 3.20
C LYS A 13 21.54 -10.51 3.10
N LYS A 14 22.13 -11.59 2.55
CA LYS A 14 21.48 -12.90 2.45
C LYS A 14 21.09 -13.42 3.85
N GLY A 15 19.88 -13.96 3.97
CA GLY A 15 19.36 -14.54 5.22
C GLY A 15 18.60 -13.55 6.12
N VAL A 16 18.58 -12.26 5.78
CA VAL A 16 17.79 -11.25 6.49
C VAL A 16 16.31 -11.33 6.10
N ASP A 17 15.40 -11.20 7.06
CA ASP A 17 13.97 -11.08 6.77
C ASP A 17 13.64 -9.68 6.24
N ALA A 18 13.39 -9.59 4.93
CA ALA A 18 13.05 -8.34 4.27
C ALA A 18 11.71 -7.74 4.76
N LYS A 19 10.77 -8.55 5.23
CA LYS A 19 9.48 -8.08 5.74
C LYS A 19 9.66 -7.40 7.10
N GLU A 20 10.48 -7.97 7.97
CA GLU A 20 10.81 -7.39 9.26
C GLU A 20 11.53 -6.05 9.06
N VAL A 21 12.62 -6.03 8.28
CA VAL A 21 13.36 -4.80 7.96
C VAL A 21 12.44 -3.73 7.39
N LYS A 22 11.57 -4.08 6.44
CA LYS A 22 10.57 -3.14 5.90
C LYS A 22 9.67 -2.60 7.00
N ALA A 23 9.12 -3.45 7.88
CA ALA A 23 8.26 -3.00 8.97
C ALA A 23 9.00 -2.04 9.92
N GLU A 24 10.28 -2.28 10.22
CA GLU A 24 11.09 -1.35 11.02
C GLU A 24 11.31 0.00 10.34
N MET A 25 11.67 -0.01 9.05
CA MET A 25 11.83 1.21 8.26
C MET A 25 10.55 2.04 8.21
N LEU A 26 9.40 1.38 8.03
CA LEU A 26 8.11 2.05 8.00
C LEU A 26 7.76 2.70 9.35
N ARG A 27 8.06 2.04 10.48
CA ARG A 27 7.91 2.65 11.82
C ARG A 27 8.73 3.93 12.00
N ILE A 28 9.94 3.97 11.42
CA ILE A 28 10.80 5.17 11.47
C ILE A 28 10.22 6.28 10.58
N LEU A 29 9.67 5.95 9.43
CA LEU A 29 9.01 6.93 8.56
C LEU A 29 7.74 7.49 9.22
N ASP A 30 6.94 6.63 9.87
CA ASP A 30 5.76 7.03 10.62
C ASP A 30 6.12 7.99 11.77
N SER A 31 7.18 7.69 12.53
CA SER A 31 7.61 8.55 13.63
C SER A 31 8.13 9.92 13.17
N ARG A 32 8.56 10.03 11.91
CA ARG A 32 8.96 11.29 11.27
C ARG A 32 7.79 12.04 10.62
N GLY A 33 6.59 11.46 10.62
CA GLY A 33 5.42 12.01 9.92
C GLY A 33 5.54 11.93 8.38
N ALA A 34 6.43 11.08 7.87
CA ALA A 34 6.58 10.89 6.43
C ALA A 34 5.41 10.09 5.86
N LYS A 35 5.00 10.42 4.64
CA LYS A 35 3.99 9.67 3.90
C LYS A 35 4.64 8.76 2.88
N TYR A 36 4.10 7.55 2.76
CA TYR A 36 4.47 6.57 1.75
C TYR A 36 3.24 5.71 1.42
N PRO A 37 3.08 5.28 0.16
CA PRO A 37 3.86 5.65 -1.02
C PRO A 37 3.59 7.10 -1.47
N ALA A 38 4.62 7.80 -1.94
CA ALA A 38 4.49 9.20 -2.35
C ALA A 38 3.98 9.37 -3.78
N GLU A 39 4.54 8.63 -4.75
CA GLU A 39 4.18 8.74 -6.18
C GLU A 39 3.87 7.38 -6.85
N HIS A 40 4.40 6.29 -6.31
CA HIS A 40 4.29 4.95 -6.94
C HIS A 40 2.96 4.22 -6.67
N ASN A 41 2.04 4.84 -5.94
CA ASN A 41 0.80 4.22 -5.47
C ASN A 41 1.07 2.98 -4.58
N VAL A 42 0.02 2.36 -4.01
CA VAL A 42 0.15 1.31 -2.99
C VAL A 42 0.53 -0.06 -3.57
N GLY A 43 0.18 -0.32 -4.83
CA GLY A 43 0.32 -1.64 -5.45
C GLY A 43 -0.22 -2.75 -4.54
N HIS A 44 0.51 -3.86 -4.42
CA HIS A 44 0.26 -4.87 -3.37
C HIS A 44 1.28 -4.81 -2.23
N LEU A 45 2.14 -3.77 -2.22
CA LEU A 45 3.29 -3.66 -1.33
C LEU A 45 2.97 -2.87 -0.06
N TYR A 46 2.05 -1.91 -0.15
CA TYR A 46 1.65 -1.03 0.95
C TYR A 46 0.17 -1.22 1.29
N LYS A 47 -0.16 -0.98 2.56
CA LYS A 47 -1.55 -0.94 3.00
C LYS A 47 -2.17 0.36 2.47
N ALA A 48 -3.34 0.27 1.84
CA ALA A 48 -4.11 1.46 1.49
C ALA A 48 -4.60 2.16 2.76
N GLU A 49 -4.46 3.49 2.80
CA GLU A 49 -5.14 4.32 3.79
C GLU A 49 -6.67 4.22 3.62
N GLU A 50 -7.42 4.47 4.68
CA GLU A 50 -8.87 4.26 4.72
C GLU A 50 -9.62 4.98 3.59
N GLY A 51 -9.26 6.24 3.32
CA GLY A 51 -9.87 7.01 2.22
C GLY A 51 -9.62 6.39 0.85
N LEU A 52 -8.42 5.84 0.62
CA LEU A 52 -8.07 5.18 -0.65
C LEU A 52 -8.75 3.80 -0.76
N ALA A 53 -8.82 3.05 0.34
CA ALA A 53 -9.54 1.79 0.38
C ALA A 53 -11.05 1.98 0.12
N ALA A 54 -11.67 2.99 0.74
CA ALA A 54 -13.06 3.36 0.51
C ALA A 54 -13.29 3.81 -0.94
N PHE A 55 -12.35 4.57 -1.51
CA PHE A 55 -12.38 4.96 -2.92
C PHE A 55 -12.39 3.72 -3.83
N TYR A 56 -11.47 2.77 -3.63
CA TYR A 56 -11.40 1.53 -4.42
C TYR A 56 -12.69 0.71 -4.32
N GLN A 57 -13.25 0.56 -3.11
CA GLN A 57 -14.52 -0.15 -2.92
C GLN A 57 -15.69 0.54 -3.63
N ARG A 58 -15.72 1.86 -3.67
CA ARG A 58 -16.79 2.63 -4.33
C ARG A 58 -16.76 2.45 -5.85
N ILE A 59 -15.57 2.45 -6.45
CA ILE A 59 -15.43 2.37 -7.92
C ILE A 59 -15.41 0.93 -8.45
N ASP A 60 -15.04 -0.04 -7.62
CA ASP A 60 -15.10 -1.47 -7.93
C ASP A 60 -15.78 -2.25 -6.78
N PRO A 61 -17.12 -2.15 -6.67
CA PRO A 61 -17.87 -2.78 -5.59
C PRO A 61 -17.78 -4.31 -5.63
N THR A 62 -17.55 -4.89 -6.81
CA THR A 62 -17.42 -6.35 -7.00
C THR A 62 -16.01 -6.87 -6.79
N ASN A 63 -15.01 -6.00 -6.61
CA ASN A 63 -13.60 -6.37 -6.49
C ASN A 63 -13.11 -7.23 -7.66
N THR A 64 -13.47 -6.84 -8.89
CA THR A 64 -13.10 -7.56 -10.12
C THR A 64 -11.90 -6.91 -10.83
N PHE A 65 -11.70 -5.60 -10.66
CA PHE A 65 -10.68 -4.84 -11.35
C PHE A 65 -9.46 -4.61 -10.44
N ASN A 66 -8.39 -5.36 -10.69
CA ASN A 66 -7.14 -5.35 -9.91
C ASN A 66 -7.33 -5.69 -8.40
N PRO A 67 -7.91 -6.86 -8.08
CA PRO A 67 -8.22 -7.23 -6.70
C PRO A 67 -6.98 -7.34 -5.81
N GLY A 68 -7.13 -6.88 -4.57
CA GLY A 68 -6.10 -6.91 -3.54
C GLY A 68 -5.09 -5.77 -3.58
N VAL A 69 -5.28 -4.76 -4.45
CA VAL A 69 -4.51 -3.51 -4.41
C VAL A 69 -4.66 -2.87 -3.02
N GLY A 70 -3.58 -2.31 -2.49
CA GLY A 70 -3.54 -1.75 -1.13
C GLY A 70 -3.54 -2.79 -0.01
N LYS A 71 -3.16 -4.04 -0.31
CA LYS A 71 -3.30 -5.20 0.60
C LYS A 71 -4.74 -5.42 1.07
N LEU A 72 -5.72 -5.09 0.22
CA LEU A 72 -7.13 -5.41 0.45
C LEU A 72 -7.42 -6.87 0.08
N GLU A 73 -8.66 -7.29 0.31
CA GLU A 73 -9.14 -8.62 -0.08
C GLU A 73 -8.95 -8.88 -1.58
N LYS A 74 -8.59 -10.12 -1.92
CA LYS A 74 -8.41 -10.55 -3.32
C LYS A 74 -9.65 -11.21 -3.92
N HIS A 75 -10.64 -11.52 -3.09
CA HIS A 75 -11.81 -12.29 -3.51
C HIS A 75 -12.87 -11.39 -4.12
N LYS A 76 -13.54 -11.90 -5.16
CA LYS A 76 -14.70 -11.26 -5.76
C LYS A 76 -15.79 -11.09 -4.70
N ARG A 77 -16.46 -9.95 -4.72
CA ARG A 77 -17.62 -9.66 -3.89
C ARG A 77 -18.87 -9.80 -4.74
N ASN A 78 -19.89 -10.48 -4.20
CA ASN A 78 -21.21 -10.43 -4.80
C ASN A 78 -21.80 -9.07 -4.41
N CYS A 79 -21.99 -8.17 -5.37
CA CYS A 79 -22.75 -6.96 -5.07
C CYS A 79 -24.23 -7.33 -4.99
N SER A 80 -24.95 -6.72 -4.06
CA SER A 80 -26.41 -6.79 -3.95
C SER A 80 -27.12 -5.98 -5.06
N CYS A 81 -26.47 -5.83 -6.22
CA CYS A 81 -27.07 -5.25 -7.40
C CYS A 81 -27.98 -6.32 -8.00
N CYS A 82 -29.29 -6.11 -7.85
CA CYS A 82 -30.44 -6.87 -8.36
C CYS A 82 -30.15 -8.05 -9.28
#